data_AF-A0A821WWF8-F1
#
_entry.id   AF-A0A821WWF8-F1
#
_cell.length_a   1.000
_cell.length_b   1.000
_cell.length_c   1.000
_cell.angle_alpha   90.00
_cell.angle_beta   90.00
_cell.angle_gamma   90.00
#
_symmetry.space_group_name_H-M   'P 1'
#
loop_
_entity.id
_entity.type
_entity.pdbx_description
1 polymer ?
#
loop_
_entity_poly.entity_id
_entity_poly.type
_entity_poly.pdbx_seq_one_letter_code
_entity_poly.pdbx_strand_id
1 'polypeptide(L)' 'MKWNKGAKEGIVVAGGQGQGNALTQFYYPNGLFVDTLGSIYVADSWNNRVMRWPKEAKQGTVIVGGNGQGAGENQFNRPK' A
#
# COMPACT_ATOMS: atom_id res chain seq x y z
N MET A 1 -9.50 2.23 -4.59
CA MET A 1 -10.32 3.44 -4.77
C MET A 1 -11.50 3.38 -3.82
N LYS A 2 -12.06 4.53 -3.43
CA LYS A 2 -13.32 4.64 -2.67
C LYS A 2 -14.38 5.32 -3.52
N TRP A 3 -15.61 4.84 -3.42
CA TRP A 3 -16.78 5.44 -4.06
C TRP A 3 -17.74 5.94 -2.97
N ASN A 4 -18.21 7.18 -3.12
CA ASN A 4 -19.32 7.67 -2.30
C ASN A 4 -20.65 7.27 -2.96
N LYS A 5 -21.72 7.15 -2.17
CA LYS A 5 -23.06 6.81 -2.71
C LYS A 5 -23.47 7.84 -3.78
N GLY A 6 -23.77 7.36 -4.98
CA GLY A 6 -24.16 8.20 -6.12
C GLY A 6 -23.00 8.91 -6.85
N ALA A 7 -21.75 8.63 -6.49
CA ALA A 7 -20.59 9.22 -7.17
C ALA A 7 -20.45 8.68 -8.61
N LYS A 8 -20.11 9.57 -9.55
CA LYS A 8 -19.76 9.23 -10.93
C LYS A 8 -18.26 8.97 -11.14
N GLU A 9 -17.45 9.33 -10.14
CA GLU A 9 -16.01 9.16 -10.16
C GLU A 9 -15.52 8.59 -8.81
N GLY A 10 -14.45 7.80 -8.87
CA GLY A 10 -13.82 7.20 -7.70
C GLY A 10 -12.71 8.10 -7.14
N ILE A 11 -12.53 8.05 -5.82
CA ILE A 11 -11.43 8.72 -5.14
C ILE A 11 -10.27 7.73 -4.99
N VAL A 12 -9.08 8.11 -5.43
CA VAL A 12 -7.85 7.37 -5.12
C VAL A 12 -7.55 7.53 -3.63
N VAL A 13 -7.47 6.40 -2.92
CA VAL A 13 -7.27 6.36 -1.46
C VAL A 13 -5.93 5.76 -1.05
N ALA A 14 -5.22 5.12 -1.98
CA ALA A 14 -3.88 4.61 -1.82
C ALA A 14 -3.24 4.43 -3.20
N GLY A 15 -1.95 4.76 -3.32
CA GLY A 15 -1.20 4.69 -4.58
C GLY A 15 -1.66 5.71 -5.62
N GLY A 16 -1.73 5.28 -6.89
CA GLY A 16 -2.29 6.05 -8.00
C GLY A 16 -1.29 6.88 -8.80
N GLN A 17 0.00 6.85 -8.46
CA GLN A 17 1.07 7.53 -9.21
C GLN A 17 1.88 6.57 -10.11
N GLY A 18 1.22 5.52 -10.61
CA GLY A 18 1.85 4.49 -11.45
C GLY A 18 2.62 3.43 -10.67
N GLN A 19 3.32 2.58 -11.42
CA GLN A 19 4.18 1.53 -10.88
C GLN A 19 5.52 2.12 -10.40
N GLY A 20 5.99 1.69 -9.23
CA GLY A 20 7.30 2.09 -8.72
C GLY A 20 7.43 1.87 -7.22
N ASN A 21 8.49 2.41 -6.62
CA ASN A 21 8.84 2.22 -5.22
C ASN A 21 8.69 3.48 -4.36
N ALA A 22 8.21 4.60 -4.92
CA ALA A 22 7.89 5.79 -4.12
C ALA A 22 6.77 5.50 -3.10
N LEU A 23 6.61 6.36 -2.10
CA LEU A 23 5.55 6.23 -1.08
C LEU A 23 4.12 6.46 -1.64
N THR A 24 4.02 6.88 -2.90
CA THR A 24 2.77 7.09 -3.64
C THR A 24 2.53 6.03 -4.73
N GLN A 25 3.40 5.02 -4.81
CA GLN A 25 3.42 4.00 -5.85
C GLN A 25 3.43 2.59 -5.25
N PHE A 26 3.03 1.61 -6.07
CA PHE A 26 3.13 0.19 -5.75
C PHE A 26 3.81 -0.55 -6.90
N TYR A 27 4.36 -1.72 -6.60
CA TYR A 27 4.89 -2.66 -7.57
C TYR A 27 4.33 -4.06 -7.30
N TYR A 28 3.36 -4.46 -8.14
CA TYR A 28 2.63 -5.73 -8.03
C TYR A 28 2.15 -6.07 -6.60
N PRO A 29 1.26 -5.23 -6.02
CA PRO A 29 0.68 -5.52 -4.71
C PRO A 29 -0.26 -6.72 -4.77
N ASN A 30 -0.21 -7.61 -3.76
CA ASN A 30 -1.04 -8.83 -3.72
C ASN A 30 -1.97 -8.94 -2.50
N GLY A 31 -1.87 -8.02 -1.55
CA GLY A 31 -2.63 -8.04 -0.30
C GLY A 31 -3.22 -6.69 0.03
N LEU A 32 -4.45 -6.69 0.57
CA LEU A 32 -5.17 -5.50 1.00
C LEU A 32 -5.96 -5.80 2.29
N PHE A 33 -5.79 -4.94 3.29
CA PHE A 33 -6.61 -4.94 4.50
C PHE A 33 -7.05 -3.51 4.84
N VAL A 34 -8.23 -3.35 5.41
CA VAL A 34 -8.75 -2.06 5.86
C VAL A 34 -9.14 -2.19 7.33
N ASP A 35 -8.56 -1.36 8.20
CA ASP A 35 -8.90 -1.36 9.62
C ASP A 35 -10.19 -0.58 9.91
N THR A 36 -10.69 -0.65 11.15
CA THR A 36 -11.92 0.03 11.59
C THR A 36 -11.82 1.55 11.56
N LEU A 37 -10.60 2.11 11.55
CA LEU A 37 -10.34 3.55 11.42
C LEU A 37 -10.26 3.99 9.95
N GLY A 38 -10.32 3.05 9.01
CA GLY A 38 -10.22 3.29 7.58
C GLY A 38 -8.79 3.43 7.06
N SER A 39 -7.78 3.02 7.83
CA SER A 39 -6.42 2.88 7.29
C SER A 39 -6.36 1.67 6.38
N ILE A 40 -5.66 1.81 5.26
CA ILE A 40 -5.46 0.77 4.27
C ILE A 40 -4.05 0.19 4.45
N TYR A 41 -3.92 -1.13 4.46
CA TYR A 41 -2.66 -1.84 4.49
C TYR A 41 -2.50 -2.58 3.17
N VAL A 42 -1.36 -2.41 2.52
CA VAL A 42 -1.08 -3.00 1.21
C VAL A 42 0.20 -3.80 1.29
N ALA A 43 0.14 -5.08 0.95
CA ALA A 43 1.32 -5.90 0.72
C ALA A 43 1.84 -5.62 -0.69
N ASP A 44 2.86 -4.77 -0.78
CA ASP A 44 3.49 -4.29 -2.00
C ASP A 44 4.60 -5.24 -2.42
N SER A 45 4.20 -6.37 -3.02
CA SER A 45 5.00 -7.60 -3.00
C SER A 45 6.31 -7.50 -3.74
N TRP A 46 6.37 -6.79 -4.88
CA TRP A 46 7.64 -6.67 -5.63
C TRP A 46 8.54 -5.57 -5.10
N ASN A 47 8.02 -4.67 -4.27
CA ASN A 47 8.84 -3.80 -3.43
C ASN A 47 9.21 -4.43 -2.09
N ASN A 48 8.77 -5.67 -1.82
CA ASN A 48 9.11 -6.42 -0.60
C ASN A 48 8.79 -5.66 0.68
N ARG A 49 7.64 -4.99 0.73
CA ARG A 49 7.23 -4.13 1.84
C ARG A 49 5.74 -4.25 2.12
N VAL A 50 5.33 -3.91 3.34
CA VAL A 50 3.94 -3.61 3.66
C VAL A 50 3.84 -2.12 3.95
N MET A 51 2.88 -1.48 3.28
CA MET A 51 2.59 -0.06 3.45
C MET A 51 1.28 0.12 4.20
N ARG A 52 1.26 1.09 5.13
CA ARG A 52 0.04 1.62 5.73
C ARG A 52 -0.30 2.96 5.10
N TRP A 53 -1.57 3.17 4.81
CA TRP A 53 -2.12 4.39 4.29
C TRP A 53 -3.26 4.84 5.22
N PRO A 54 -3.01 5.78 6.13
CA PRO A 54 -4.06 6.34 6.96
C PRO A 54 -5.18 6.93 6.10
N LYS A 55 -6.40 6.96 6.64
CA LYS A 55 -7.54 7.60 5.98
C LYS A 55 -7.15 9.01 5.53
N GLU A 56 -7.46 9.33 4.26
CA GLU A 56 -7.21 10.65 3.64
C GLU A 56 -5.72 11.05 3.48
N ALA A 57 -4.75 10.19 3.81
CA ALA A 57 -3.34 10.47 3.59
C ALA A 57 -3.02 10.62 2.10
N LYS A 58 -1.99 11.44 1.78
CA LYS A 58 -1.53 11.67 0.41
C LYS A 58 -0.43 10.69 -0.04
N GLN A 59 0.22 10.03 0.92
CA GLN A 59 1.24 9.02 0.70
C GLN A 59 1.14 7.96 1.79
N GLY A 60 1.65 6.76 1.51
CA GLY A 60 1.76 5.70 2.50
C GLY A 60 3.02 5.84 3.36
N THR A 61 3.11 4.96 4.35
CA THR A 61 4.30 4.77 5.18
C THR A 61 4.65 3.29 5.15
N VAL A 62 5.93 2.97 4.98
CA VAL A 62 6.41 1.59 5.13
C VAL A 62 6.34 1.25 6.62
N ILE A 63 5.56 0.23 6.96
CA ILE A 63 5.43 -0.21 8.35
C ILE A 63 6.29 -1.43 8.66
N VAL A 64 6.66 -2.19 7.63
CA VAL A 64 7.60 -3.32 7.73
C VAL A 64 8.11 -3.70 6.32
N GLY A 65 9.33 -4.21 6.23
CA GLY A 65 9.98 -4.57 4.97
C GLY A 65 10.64 -3.36 4.28
N GLY A 66 10.85 -3.47 2.97
CA GLY A 66 11.43 -2.40 2.13
C GLY A 66 12.95 -2.47 1.95
N ASN A 67 13.64 -3.38 2.64
CA ASN A 67 15.09 -3.59 2.52
C ASN A 67 15.45 -4.78 1.60
N GLY A 68 14.63 -5.00 0.58
CA GLY A 68 14.81 -6.08 -0.39
C GLY A 68 14.36 -7.46 0.09
N GLN A 69 14.67 -8.47 -0.72
CA GLN A 69 14.35 -9.86 -0.46
C GLN A 69 15.32 -10.49 0.52
N GLY A 70 14.80 -11.20 1.52
CA GLY A 70 15.62 -11.95 2.45
C GLY A 70 14.87 -12.34 3.72
N ALA A 71 15.61 -12.97 4.63
CA ALA A 71 15.14 -13.39 5.94
C ALA A 71 15.73 -12.54 7.09
N GLY A 72 16.49 -11.49 6.75
CA GLY A 72 17.02 -10.55 7.73
C GLY A 72 15.93 -9.63 8.30
N GLU A 73 16.27 -8.92 9.38
CA GLU A 73 15.36 -7.97 9.99
C GLU A 73 14.92 -6.91 8.96
N ASN A 74 13.61 -6.68 8.87
CA ASN A 74 12.99 -5.76 7.91
C ASN A 74 13.19 -6.13 6.41
N GLN A 75 13.45 -7.40 6.11
CA GLN A 75 13.41 -7.95 4.74
C GLN A 75 12.17 -8.83 4.55
N PHE A 76 11.61 -8.83 3.35
CA PHE A 76 10.51 -9.72 3.00
C PHE A 76 10.71 -10.35 1.64
N ASN A 77 10.16 -11.56 1.47
CA ASN A 77 10.08 -12.20 0.18
C ASN A 77 8.62 -12.20 -0.30
N ARG A 78 8.25 -11.19 -1.11
CA ARG A 78 6.92 -11.10 -1.75
C ARG A 78 5.75 -11.30 -0.77
N PRO A 79 5.58 -10.39 0.22
CA PRO A 79 4.50 -10.48 1.20
C PRO A 79 3.12 -10.50 0.53
N LYS A 80 2.14 -11.15 1.17
CA LYS A 80 0.74 -11.24 0.74
C LYS A 80 -0.18 -10.82 1.88
#